data_AF-A0A966XTP2-F1
#
_entry.id   AF-A0A966XTP2-F1
#
_cell.length_a   1.000
_cell.length_b   1.000
_cell.length_c   1.000
_cell.angle_alpha   90.00
_cell.angle_beta   90.00
_cell.angle_gamma   90.00
#
_symmetry.space_group_name_H-M   'P 1'
#
loop_
_entity.id
_entity.type
_entity.pdbx_description
1 polymer ?
#
loop_
_entity_poly.entity_id
_entity_poly.type
_entity_poly.pdbx_seq_one_letter_code
_entity_poly.pdbx_strand_id
1 'polypeptide(L)'
;ADDSRKTAMLVCAVCVVPVVFAAHASNLWLATLLIGLAASAHQGWAANLFALASDLFPKQAIASVVGLGGMAGALAAMVFSESTGLILEVTGSYWSLFAIASAAYLAALAVIHWLSPQLQPVKLGGPEA
;
A
#
# COMPACT_ATOMS: atom_id res chain seq x y z
N ALA A 1 -2.32 -3.16 21.12
CA ALA A 1 -1.18 -3.12 20.18
C ALA A 1 -1.68 -2.84 18.76
N ASP A 2 -2.87 -3.30 18.41
CA ASP A 2 -3.46 -3.22 17.07
C ASP A 2 -3.68 -1.80 16.51
N ASP A 3 -4.04 -0.83 17.36
CA ASP A 3 -4.22 0.56 16.92
C ASP A 3 -2.92 1.18 16.39
N SER A 4 -1.75 0.82 16.94
CA SER A 4 -0.48 1.45 16.53
C SER A 4 -0.11 1.11 15.10
N ARG A 5 -0.44 -0.10 14.63
CA ARG A 5 -0.20 -0.52 13.23
C ARG A 5 -1.09 0.25 12.27
N LYS A 6 -2.38 0.37 12.57
CA LYS A 6 -3.31 1.16 11.74
C LYS A 6 -2.92 2.63 11.69
N THR A 7 -2.52 3.21 12.81
CA THR A 7 -2.03 4.60 12.85
C THR A 7 -0.75 4.77 12.03
N ALA A 8 0.23 3.86 12.15
CA ALA A 8 1.45 3.93 11.36
C ALA A 8 1.17 3.81 9.85
N MET A 9 0.28 2.90 9.44
CA MET A 9 -0.16 2.77 8.05
C MET A 9 -0.92 4.02 7.58
N LEU A 10 -1.75 4.63 8.42
CA LEU A 10 -2.44 5.88 8.11
C LEU A 10 -1.47 7.03 7.86
N VAL A 11 -0.46 7.18 8.73
CA VAL A 11 0.60 8.20 8.54
C VAL A 11 1.31 7.98 7.22
N CYS A 12 1.68 6.74 6.90
CA CYS A 12 2.27 6.41 5.60
C CYS A 12 1.31 6.76 4.44
N ALA A 13 0.01 6.44 4.57
CA ALA A 13 -1.02 6.77 3.58
C ALA A 13 -1.01 8.26 3.26
N VAL A 14 -1.10 9.08 4.32
CA VAL A 14 -1.21 10.53 4.22
C VAL A 14 0.07 11.13 3.65
N CYS A 15 1.24 10.56 3.99
CA CYS A 15 2.52 10.99 3.42
C CYS A 15 2.67 10.68 1.92
N VAL A 16 1.93 9.69 1.38
CA VAL A 16 1.93 9.44 -0.08
C VAL A 16 1.03 10.45 -0.81
N VAL A 17 -0.05 10.95 -0.19
CA VAL A 17 -1.04 11.83 -0.84
C VAL A 17 -0.44 13.01 -1.63
N PRO A 18 0.57 13.74 -1.11
CA PRO A 18 1.18 14.86 -1.82
C PRO A 18 1.79 14.51 -3.19
N VAL A 19 2.06 13.24 -3.49
CA VAL A 19 2.65 12.82 -4.77
C VAL A 19 1.79 13.21 -5.99
N VAL A 20 0.47 13.40 -5.81
CA VAL A 20 -0.43 13.89 -6.87
C VAL A 20 0.00 15.25 -7.44
N PHE A 21 0.66 16.08 -6.62
CA PHE A 21 1.16 17.39 -7.03
C PHE A 21 2.48 17.32 -7.78
N ALA A 22 3.16 16.16 -7.81
CA ALA A 22 4.44 16.01 -8.49
C ALA A 22 4.35 16.29 -10.00
N ALA A 23 3.21 15.95 -10.64
CA ALA A 23 2.96 16.24 -12.06
C ALA A 23 2.82 17.75 -12.36
N HIS A 24 2.59 18.59 -11.34
CA HIS A 24 2.45 20.06 -11.48
C HIS A 24 3.61 20.81 -10.82
N ALA A 25 4.68 20.12 -10.43
CA ALA A 25 5.81 20.74 -9.77
C ALA A 25 6.52 21.73 -10.72
N SER A 26 6.69 22.97 -10.26
CA SER A 26 7.34 24.04 -11.03
C SER A 26 8.86 23.92 -11.12
N ASN A 27 9.46 23.05 -10.30
CA ASN A 27 10.89 22.79 -10.31
C ASN A 27 11.21 21.33 -9.95
N LEU A 28 12.39 20.87 -10.38
CA LEU A 28 12.85 19.50 -10.18
C LEU A 28 12.96 19.12 -8.71
N TRP A 29 13.46 20.03 -7.86
CA TRP A 29 13.65 19.77 -6.43
C TRP A 29 12.35 19.44 -5.70
N LEU A 30 11.27 20.16 -6.01
CA LEU A 30 9.94 19.90 -5.46
C LEU A 30 9.42 18.54 -5.93
N ALA A 31 9.56 18.22 -7.22
CA ALA A 31 9.17 16.91 -7.75
C ALA A 31 9.94 15.77 -7.05
N THR A 32 11.26 15.91 -6.91
CA THR A 32 12.12 14.94 -6.22
C THR A 32 11.73 14.77 -4.75
N LEU A 33 11.43 15.86 -4.05
CA LEU A 33 11.01 15.80 -2.65
C LEU A 33 9.67 15.10 -2.47
N LEU A 34 8.69 15.39 -3.34
CA LEU A 34 7.37 14.73 -3.31
C LEU A 34 7.48 13.24 -3.62
N ILE A 35 8.24 12.86 -4.66
CA ILE A 35 8.46 11.46 -5.02
C ILE A 35 9.26 10.74 -3.93
N GLY A 36 10.29 11.37 -3.37
CA GLY A 36 11.10 10.83 -2.29
C GLY A 36 10.28 10.56 -1.01
N LEU A 37 9.43 11.51 -0.64
CA LEU A 37 8.49 11.33 0.47
C LEU A 37 7.55 10.15 0.21
N ALA A 38 6.94 10.09 -0.99
CA ALA A 38 6.06 8.99 -1.37
C ALA A 38 6.76 7.63 -1.34
N ALA A 39 7.99 7.55 -1.85
CA ALA A 39 8.79 6.32 -1.83
C ALA A 39 9.13 5.88 -0.40
N SER A 40 9.51 6.82 0.49
CA SER A 40 9.77 6.51 1.90
C SER A 40 8.51 6.03 2.63
N ALA A 41 7.37 6.68 2.38
CA ALA A 41 6.10 6.32 2.97
C ALA A 41 5.61 4.96 2.46
N HIS A 42 5.85 4.64 1.18
CA HIS A 42 5.58 3.32 0.63
C HIS A 42 6.36 2.20 1.34
N GLN A 43 7.64 2.42 1.65
CA GLN A 43 8.44 1.45 2.41
C GLN A 43 7.94 1.31 3.86
N GLY A 44 7.60 2.43 4.51
CA GLY A 44 6.98 2.43 5.83
C GLY A 44 5.66 1.66 5.87
N TRP A 45 4.85 1.78 4.82
CA TRP A 45 3.62 1.01 4.67
C TRP A 45 3.89 -0.49 4.57
N ALA A 46 4.79 -0.90 3.67
CA ALA A 46 5.10 -2.31 3.43
C ALA A 46 5.60 -3.00 4.70
N ALA A 47 6.49 -2.34 5.45
CA ALA A 47 7.00 -2.84 6.73
C ALA A 47 5.86 -3.11 7.74
N ASN A 48 4.88 -2.20 7.84
CA ASN A 48 3.74 -2.39 8.74
C ASN A 48 2.75 -3.44 8.23
N LEU A 49 2.55 -3.56 6.92
CA LEU A 49 1.68 -4.57 6.31
C LEU A 49 2.22 -5.99 6.57
N PHE A 50 3.53 -6.21 6.41
CA PHE A 50 4.12 -7.51 6.70
C PHE A 50 4.10 -7.84 8.20
N ALA A 51 4.36 -6.85 9.05
CA ALA A 51 4.23 -7.01 10.49
C ALA A 51 2.78 -7.38 10.87
N LEU A 52 1.79 -6.69 10.28
CA LEU A 52 0.38 -6.99 10.49
C LEU A 52 0.03 -8.42 10.09
N ALA A 53 0.53 -8.90 8.96
CA ALA A 53 0.31 -10.29 8.54
C ALA A 53 0.90 -11.29 9.55
N SER A 54 2.09 -11.03 10.09
CA SER A 54 2.67 -11.90 11.12
C SER A 54 2.00 -11.81 12.49
N ASP A 55 1.39 -10.66 12.82
CA ASP A 55 0.65 -10.45 14.07
C ASP A 55 -0.72 -11.15 14.02
N LEU A 56 -1.35 -11.21 12.84
CA LEU A 56 -2.70 -11.78 12.65
C LEU A 56 -2.71 -13.28 12.38
N PHE A 57 -1.78 -13.80 11.59
CA PHE A 57 -1.85 -15.19 11.14
C PHE A 57 -0.94 -16.12 11.96
N PRO A 58 -1.36 -17.37 12.20
CA PRO A 58 -0.50 -18.35 12.87
C PRO A 58 0.73 -18.66 12.02
N LYS A 59 1.85 -18.98 12.68
CA LYS A 59 3.17 -19.15 12.05
C LYS A 59 3.17 -20.04 10.79
N GLN A 60 2.37 -21.10 10.80
CA GLN A 60 2.22 -22.03 9.67
C GLN A 60 1.55 -21.42 8.43
N ALA A 61 0.74 -20.37 8.58
CA ALA A 61 -0.01 -19.74 7.49
C ALA A 61 0.64 -18.45 6.96
N ILE A 62 1.57 -17.83 7.71
CA ILE A 62 2.19 -16.55 7.35
C ILE A 62 2.81 -16.60 5.95
N ALA A 63 3.60 -17.64 5.65
CA ALA A 63 4.27 -17.76 4.36
C ALA A 63 3.29 -17.85 3.18
N SER A 64 2.19 -18.60 3.33
CA SER A 64 1.16 -18.72 2.30
C SER A 64 0.40 -17.41 2.08
N VAL A 65 0.05 -16.70 3.16
CA VAL A 65 -0.66 -15.41 3.07
C VAL A 65 0.23 -14.34 2.43
N VAL A 66 1.49 -14.23 2.86
CA VAL A 66 2.45 -13.29 2.28
C VAL A 66 2.75 -13.65 0.82
N GLY A 67 2.89 -14.94 0.50
CA GLY A 67 3.12 -15.41 -0.87
C GLY A 67 1.96 -15.09 -1.81
N LEU A 68 0.72 -15.38 -1.39
CA LEU A 68 -0.48 -15.03 -2.16
C LEU A 68 -0.64 -13.52 -2.34
N GLY A 69 -0.42 -12.75 -1.26
CA GLY A 69 -0.43 -11.29 -1.32
C GLY A 69 0.65 -10.73 -2.26
N GLY A 70 1.86 -11.30 -2.23
CA GLY A 70 2.96 -10.96 -3.12
C GLY A 70 2.66 -11.27 -4.58
N MET A 71 2.07 -12.42 -4.87
CA MET A 71 1.63 -12.79 -6.23
C MET A 71 0.58 -11.81 -6.75
N ALA A 72 -0.46 -11.52 -5.96
CA ALA A 72 -1.49 -10.55 -6.34
C ALA A 72 -0.89 -9.16 -6.57
N GLY A 73 0.04 -8.73 -5.71
CA GLY A 73 0.77 -7.47 -5.86
C GLY A 73 1.61 -7.42 -7.14
N ALA A 74 2.30 -8.51 -7.49
CA ALA A 74 3.10 -8.58 -8.71
C ALA A 74 2.24 -8.50 -9.98
N LEU A 75 1.10 -9.20 -10.01
CA LEU A 75 0.15 -9.10 -11.13
C LEU A 75 -0.43 -7.70 -11.26
N ALA A 76 -0.81 -7.07 -10.15
CA ALA A 76 -1.28 -5.68 -10.14
C ALA A 76 -0.19 -4.72 -10.64
N ALA A 77 1.07 -4.90 -10.21
CA ALA A 77 2.20 -4.09 -10.66
C ALA A 77 2.48 -4.26 -12.16
N MET A 78 2.37 -5.47 -12.69
CA MET A 78 2.52 -5.74 -14.12
C MET A 78 1.48 -4.96 -14.95
N VAL A 79 0.19 -5.09 -14.59
CA VAL A 79 -0.90 -4.37 -15.28
C VAL A 79 -0.75 -2.86 -15.14
N PHE A 80 -0.37 -2.38 -13.95
CA PHE A 80 -0.15 -0.95 -13.69
C PHE A 80 1.04 -0.40 -14.51
N SER A 81 2.11 -1.18 -14.65
CA SER A 81 3.29 -0.79 -15.44
C SER A 81 2.95 -0.66 -16.93
N GLU A 82 2.16 -1.58 -17.48
CA GLU A 82 1.68 -1.48 -18.88
C GLU A 82 0.75 -0.28 -19.06
N SER A 83 -0.21 -0.12 -18.14
CA SER A 83 -1.16 1.00 -18.15
C SER A 83 -0.47 2.36 -18.05
N THR A 84 0.66 2.44 -17.33
CA THR A 84 1.46 3.66 -17.18
C THR A 84 1.95 4.18 -18.53
N GLY A 85 2.43 3.30 -19.41
CA GLY A 85 2.87 3.67 -20.75
C GLY A 85 1.73 4.22 -21.59
N LEU A 86 0.60 3.50 -21.62
CA LEU A 86 -0.59 3.90 -22.39
C LEU A 86 -1.19 5.23 -21.91
N ILE A 87 -1.31 5.41 -20.59
CA ILE A 87 -1.85 6.64 -20.01
C ILE A 87 -0.94 7.82 -20.36
N LEU A 88 0.38 7.65 -20.29
CA LEU A 88 1.31 8.71 -20.66
C LEU A 88 1.22 9.06 -22.15
N GLU A 89 1.10 8.07 -23.02
CA GLU A 89 0.98 8.27 -24.47
C GLU A 89 -0.31 9.02 -24.84
N VAL A 90 -1.44 8.68 -24.20
CA VAL A 90 -2.74 9.29 -24.48
C VAL A 90 -2.90 10.67 -23.84
N THR A 91 -2.44 10.85 -22.60
CA THR A 91 -2.71 12.08 -21.81
C THR A 91 -1.54 13.06 -21.78
N GLY A 92 -0.33 12.61 -22.10
CA GLY A 92 0.90 13.39 -21.95
C GLY A 92 1.27 13.73 -20.51
N SER A 93 0.59 13.14 -19.50
CA SER A 93 0.76 13.52 -18.09
C SER A 93 0.72 12.33 -17.14
N TYR A 94 1.59 12.37 -16.12
CA TYR A 94 1.59 11.40 -15.02
C TYR A 94 0.56 11.70 -13.93
N TRP A 95 -0.21 12.78 -14.04
CA TRP A 95 -1.11 13.21 -12.98
C TRP A 95 -2.13 12.12 -12.59
N SER A 96 -2.75 11.46 -13.56
CA SER A 96 -3.72 10.38 -13.32
C SER A 96 -3.07 9.19 -12.60
N LEU A 97 -1.82 8.88 -12.92
CA LEU A 97 -1.07 7.79 -12.27
C LEU A 97 -0.74 8.13 -10.83
N PHE A 98 -0.29 9.36 -10.56
CA PHE A 98 -0.05 9.82 -9.20
C PHE A 98 -1.35 9.97 -8.39
N ALA A 99 -2.47 10.32 -9.02
CA ALA A 99 -3.78 10.33 -8.38
C ALA A 99 -4.19 8.92 -7.93
N ILE A 100 -4.08 7.93 -8.82
CA ILE A 100 -4.34 6.52 -8.48
C ILE A 100 -3.41 6.06 -7.35
N ALA A 101 -2.11 6.32 -7.46
CA ALA A 101 -1.13 5.96 -6.44
C ALA A 101 -1.46 6.60 -5.07
N SER A 102 -1.81 7.89 -5.06
CA SER A 102 -2.16 8.62 -3.83
C SER A 102 -3.39 8.05 -3.11
N ALA A 103 -4.40 7.63 -3.87
CA ALA A 103 -5.64 7.09 -3.32
C ALA A 103 -5.51 5.61 -2.91
N ALA A 104 -4.68 4.83 -3.60
CA ALA A 104 -4.57 3.38 -3.42
C ALA A 104 -4.22 3.00 -1.97
N TYR A 105 -3.32 3.74 -1.33
CA TYR A 105 -2.95 3.52 0.06
C TYR A 105 -4.15 3.73 0.98
N LEU A 106 -4.78 4.91 0.97
CA LEU A 106 -5.95 5.19 1.80
C LEU A 106 -7.07 4.16 1.60
N ALA A 107 -7.33 3.76 0.35
CA ALA A 107 -8.29 2.72 0.02
C ALA A 107 -7.89 1.36 0.62
N ALA A 108 -6.62 0.95 0.50
CA ALA A 108 -6.13 -0.29 1.09
C ALA A 108 -6.26 -0.31 2.62
N LEU A 109 -5.96 0.79 3.31
CA LEU A 109 -6.18 0.87 4.76
C LEU A 109 -7.67 0.82 5.13
N ALA A 110 -8.54 1.47 4.35
CA ALA A 110 -9.98 1.37 4.54
C ALA A 110 -10.49 -0.06 4.39
N VAL A 111 -9.99 -0.80 3.38
CA VAL A 111 -10.29 -2.23 3.19
C VAL A 111 -9.80 -3.05 4.37
N ILE A 112 -8.56 -2.84 4.85
CA ILE A 112 -8.04 -3.53 6.04
C ILE A 112 -8.90 -3.23 7.27
N HIS A 113 -9.29 -1.97 7.46
CA HIS A 113 -10.12 -1.55 8.59
C HIS A 113 -11.51 -2.19 8.52
N TRP A 114 -12.11 -2.30 7.34
CA TRP A 114 -13.42 -2.90 7.13
C TRP A 114 -13.40 -4.42 7.32
N LEU A 115 -12.40 -5.12 6.77
CA LEU A 115 -12.27 -6.57 6.89
C LEU A 115 -11.86 -7.02 8.28
N SER A 116 -11.04 -6.23 8.98
CA SER A 116 -10.54 -6.57 10.31
C SER A 116 -10.50 -5.33 11.23
N PRO A 117 -11.64 -4.93 11.81
CA PRO A 117 -11.73 -3.74 12.65
C PRO A 117 -10.94 -3.88 13.95
N GLN A 118 -10.89 -5.08 14.54
CA GLN A 118 -10.22 -5.32 15.83
C GLN A 118 -8.86 -6.03 15.72
N LEU A 119 -8.37 -6.33 14.49
CA LEU A 119 -7.09 -7.00 14.23
C LEU A 119 -6.81 -8.20 15.15
N GLN A 120 -7.83 -9.02 15.40
CA GLN A 120 -7.66 -10.17 16.27
C GLN A 120 -6.90 -11.29 15.55
N PRO A 121 -5.95 -11.98 16.22
CA PRO A 121 -5.26 -13.12 15.65
C PRO A 121 -6.23 -14.21 15.20
N VAL A 122 -6.02 -14.73 14.00
CA VAL A 122 -6.81 -15.79 13.38
C VAL A 122 -6.59 -17.10 14.13
N LYS A 123 -7.66 -17.64 14.71
CA LYS A 123 -7.67 -19.00 15.26
C LYS A 123 -8.01 -19.97 14.14
N LEU A 124 -7.03 -20.76 13.70
CA LEU A 124 -7.32 -21.90 12.82
C LEU A 124 -7.91 -23.02 13.69
N GLY A 125 -9.17 -23.40 13.42
CA GLY A 125 -9.79 -24.55 14.08
C GLY A 125 -9.11 -25.84 13.63
N GLY A 126 -8.31 -26.43 14.53
CA GLY A 126 -7.87 -27.82 14.45
C GLY A 126 -8.78 -28.72 15.32
N PRO A 127 -8.89 -30.02 15.02
CA PRO A 127 -9.87 -30.95 15.62
C PRO A 127 -9.63 -31.34 17.11
N GLU A 128 -9.14 -30.44 17.96
CA GLU A 128 -8.99 -30.66 19.41
C GLU A 128 -9.29 -29.36 20.18
N ALA A 129 -10.57 -29.06 20.33
CA ALA A 129 -11.09 -28.21 21.41
C ALA A 129 -11.46 -29.09 22.61
#